data_AF-A0A9J7M1C5-F1
#
_entry.id   AF-A0A9J7M1C5-F1
#
_cell.length_a   1.000
_cell.length_b   1.000
_cell.length_c   1.000
_cell.angle_alpha   90.00
_cell.angle_beta   90.00
_cell.angle_gamma   90.00
#
_symmetry.space_group_name_H-M   'P 1'
#
loop_
_entity.id
_entity.type
_entity.pdbx_description
1 polymer ?
#
loop_
_entity_poly.entity_id
_entity_poly.type
_entity_poly.pdbx_seq_one_letter_code
_entity_poly.pdbx_strand_id
1 'polypeptide(L)'
;MENGMIPDENITASSTHGDCSTGSARLYTVLDEQTSGWCPLTTDADQWLQINLGSEVKVAGVATQGQGGGLSDAWVTSYKLLYSLDGDTWNVILDDQGRQKVFSGNIDTQSAVTNMLDRSVIASYVRFQPQTWYQSIVMRVEVLGSYFKTVNSSWTEWGPWTECSVTCDNGQRTRERTCMPPVPMCGGTNKCVGSSTETEECTHGVRCTAIGGLWHLNGDCGLLDITGNGNDGTAQGTQLAEGPEGETEGSYLFLGTSSSYVDIPNNGALDTRYSITILAQIFPTSTLGPVFVYAADAEPVVRLTLAQYDSMHFIFSLADRTGTVTTHVTAPNVTLNSWNNVAASYNYSSGEMFVWHEGVKVKSQWLGPRESRTQLPIRLGAVDGYGDFLFSGRISCLQVYGYAMSPEEISVAQGKCAAIRCPKLSAPRNGIMTGCNSFNHTVQFVCDEGFILGGASNATCQEDGSWSDNVPICIGGFGDLGGGMGG
;
A
#
# COMPACT_ATOMS: atom_id res chain seq x y z
N MET A 1 45.34 14.64 -29.64
CA MET A 1 45.65 15.79 -30.50
C MET A 1 46.05 15.33 -31.89
N GLU A 2 46.96 14.36 -32.03
CA GLU A 2 47.38 13.79 -33.33
C GLU A 2 46.19 13.28 -34.16
N ASN A 3 45.24 12.60 -33.50
CA ASN A 3 44.04 12.05 -34.12
C ASN A 3 42.97 13.10 -34.52
N GLY A 4 43.26 14.39 -34.40
CA GLY A 4 42.34 15.47 -34.78
C GLY A 4 41.15 15.72 -33.85
N MET A 5 41.05 15.02 -32.70
CA MET A 5 39.93 15.23 -31.75
C MET A 5 39.88 16.63 -31.14
N ILE A 6 41.03 17.26 -30.95
CA ILE A 6 41.13 18.66 -30.52
C ILE A 6 41.22 19.50 -31.78
N PRO A 7 40.28 20.43 -32.07
CA PRO A 7 40.36 21.29 -33.25
C PRO A 7 41.47 22.35 -33.12
N ASP A 8 41.93 22.94 -34.22
CA ASP A 8 43.04 23.92 -34.20
C ASP A 8 42.71 25.18 -33.39
N GLU A 9 41.43 25.59 -33.38
CA GLU A 9 40.93 26.71 -32.57
C GLU A 9 41.11 26.51 -31.06
N ASN A 10 41.25 25.26 -30.62
CA ASN A 10 41.50 24.91 -29.24
C ASN A 10 42.99 24.90 -28.87
N ILE A 11 43.88 25.25 -29.80
CA ILE A 11 45.33 25.33 -29.58
C ILE A 11 45.77 26.78 -29.72
N THR A 12 46.11 27.40 -28.59
CA THR A 12 46.54 28.80 -28.52
C THR A 12 47.94 28.92 -27.93
N ALA A 13 48.60 30.05 -28.13
CA ALA A 13 49.95 30.28 -27.60
C ALA A 13 50.13 31.73 -27.15
N SER A 14 51.19 31.99 -26.40
CA SER A 14 51.62 33.34 -26.01
C SER A 14 51.90 34.23 -27.23
N SER A 15 52.56 33.65 -28.23
CA SER A 15 52.87 34.28 -29.51
C SER A 15 53.19 33.20 -30.55
N THR A 16 53.24 33.59 -31.83
CA THR A 16 53.52 32.64 -32.91
C THR A 16 54.29 33.35 -34.03
N HIS A 17 55.38 32.74 -34.49
CA HIS A 17 56.09 33.16 -35.70
C HIS A 17 55.33 32.69 -36.96
N GLY A 18 55.44 33.43 -38.08
CA GLY A 18 54.59 33.24 -39.27
C GLY A 18 54.53 31.81 -39.80
N ASP A 19 55.65 31.09 -39.76
CA ASP A 19 55.80 29.74 -40.30
C ASP A 19 55.58 28.61 -39.26
N CYS A 20 55.17 28.97 -38.03
CA CYS A 20 55.10 28.07 -36.87
C CYS A 20 53.71 28.05 -36.21
N SER A 21 52.66 27.81 -37.00
CA SER A 21 51.27 27.84 -36.52
C SER A 21 51.03 26.95 -35.28
N THR A 22 50.07 27.34 -34.42
CA THR A 22 49.68 26.52 -33.27
C THR A 22 49.08 25.17 -33.68
N GLY A 23 48.38 25.10 -34.82
CA GLY A 23 47.87 23.83 -35.37
C GLY A 23 48.97 22.84 -35.75
N SER A 24 50.16 23.33 -36.13
CA SER A 24 51.35 22.51 -36.43
C SER A 24 52.01 21.91 -35.17
N ALA A 25 51.56 22.30 -33.98
CA ALA A 25 52.10 21.84 -32.70
C ALA A 25 51.64 20.43 -32.30
N ARG A 26 51.04 19.64 -33.19
CA ARG A 26 50.57 18.28 -32.84
C ARG A 26 51.71 17.28 -33.01
N LEU A 27 51.82 16.35 -32.07
CA LEU A 27 52.78 15.24 -32.13
C LEU A 27 52.72 14.51 -33.49
N TYR A 28 53.87 14.12 -34.03
CA TYR A 28 54.02 13.40 -35.29
C TYR A 28 53.48 14.08 -36.56
N THR A 29 53.06 15.35 -36.47
CA THR A 29 52.69 16.13 -37.68
C THR A 29 53.86 16.16 -38.65
N VAL A 30 53.59 15.76 -39.89
CA VAL A 30 54.53 15.84 -41.00
C VAL A 30 54.47 17.26 -41.57
N LEU A 31 55.60 17.93 -41.61
CA LEU A 31 55.73 19.33 -42.00
C LEU A 31 56.74 19.45 -43.16
N ASP A 32 56.58 20.48 -43.98
CA ASP A 32 57.46 20.73 -45.13
C ASP A 32 58.70 21.56 -44.74
N GLU A 33 59.55 21.88 -45.72
CA GLU A 33 60.77 22.65 -45.49
C GLU A 33 60.51 24.11 -45.07
N GLN A 34 59.27 24.61 -45.22
CA GLN A 34 58.88 25.98 -44.88
C GLN A 34 58.07 26.07 -43.58
N THR A 35 57.67 24.95 -42.99
CA THR A 35 56.83 24.92 -41.78
C THR A 35 57.51 24.19 -40.63
N SER A 36 57.18 24.59 -39.40
CA SER A 36 57.72 23.98 -38.19
C SER A 36 56.62 23.69 -37.16
N GLY A 37 57.00 23.01 -36.07
CA GLY A 37 56.14 22.93 -34.89
C GLY A 37 55.89 24.33 -34.32
N TRP A 38 55.08 24.45 -33.27
CA TRP A 38 54.84 25.78 -32.70
C TRP A 38 56.15 26.41 -32.20
N CYS A 39 56.37 27.66 -32.59
CA CYS A 39 57.50 28.47 -32.17
C CYS A 39 57.03 29.92 -31.89
N PRO A 40 57.43 30.52 -30.76
CA PRO A 40 57.03 31.87 -30.36
C PRO A 40 57.82 32.97 -31.12
N LEU A 41 57.34 34.21 -31.03
CA LEU A 41 58.03 35.38 -31.61
C LEU A 41 59.32 35.72 -30.87
N THR A 42 59.39 35.47 -29.56
CA THR A 42 60.57 35.69 -28.71
C THR A 42 60.93 34.40 -27.98
N THR A 43 62.23 34.17 -27.77
CA THR A 43 62.74 32.98 -27.07
C THR A 43 63.09 33.33 -25.63
N ASP A 44 62.08 33.31 -24.76
CA ASP A 44 62.19 33.54 -23.32
C ASP A 44 61.30 32.55 -22.53
N ALA A 45 61.44 32.51 -21.20
CA ALA A 45 60.73 31.55 -20.35
C ALA A 45 59.25 31.92 -20.06
N ASP A 46 58.78 33.05 -20.59
CA ASP A 46 57.39 33.50 -20.43
C ASP A 46 56.48 33.00 -21.55
N GLN A 47 57.05 32.32 -22.56
CA GLN A 47 56.29 31.73 -23.65
C GLN A 47 55.50 30.50 -23.22
N TRP A 48 54.36 30.26 -23.86
CA TRP A 48 53.53 29.10 -23.57
C TRP A 48 52.70 28.64 -24.77
N LEU A 49 52.39 27.35 -24.78
CA LEU A 49 51.42 26.70 -25.67
C LEU A 49 50.29 26.10 -24.83
N GLN A 50 49.05 26.37 -25.18
CA GLN A 50 47.86 26.05 -24.42
C GLN A 50 46.87 25.24 -25.25
N ILE A 51 46.34 24.18 -24.62
CA ILE A 51 45.38 23.27 -25.21
C ILE A 51 44.08 23.36 -24.42
N ASN A 52 43.00 23.74 -25.07
CA ASN A 52 41.63 23.60 -24.57
C ASN A 52 41.11 22.20 -24.92
N LEU A 53 40.85 21.39 -23.89
CA LEU A 53 40.44 20.00 -24.04
C LEU A 53 38.95 19.86 -24.41
N GLY A 54 38.19 20.95 -24.44
CA GLY A 54 36.78 21.02 -24.81
C GLY A 54 35.81 20.54 -23.71
N SER A 55 36.29 19.76 -22.75
CA SER A 55 35.58 19.34 -21.55
C SER A 55 36.57 19.09 -20.41
N GLU A 56 36.07 18.83 -19.21
CA GLU A 56 36.92 18.31 -18.13
C GLU A 56 37.46 16.93 -18.50
N VAL A 57 38.78 16.77 -18.44
CA VAL A 57 39.49 15.54 -18.77
C VAL A 57 40.39 15.16 -17.60
N LYS A 58 40.49 13.85 -17.32
CA LYS A 58 41.52 13.34 -16.42
C LYS A 58 42.84 13.22 -17.19
N VAL A 59 43.69 14.24 -17.09
CA VAL A 59 45.01 14.31 -17.73
C VAL A 59 46.00 13.46 -16.94
N ALA A 60 46.60 12.48 -17.61
CA ALA A 60 47.51 11.49 -17.01
C ALA A 60 48.96 11.66 -17.48
N GLY A 61 49.20 12.40 -18.55
CA GLY A 61 50.54 12.62 -19.09
C GLY A 61 50.53 13.55 -20.29
N VAL A 62 51.72 13.84 -20.79
CA VAL A 62 51.94 14.56 -22.05
C VAL A 62 53.08 13.93 -22.83
N ALA A 63 53.11 14.16 -24.13
CA ALA A 63 54.28 13.89 -24.96
C ALA A 63 54.73 15.15 -25.68
N THR A 64 56.04 15.29 -25.90
CA THR A 64 56.65 16.41 -26.63
C THR A 64 57.60 15.91 -27.70
N GLN A 65 57.73 16.65 -28.79
CA GLN A 65 58.64 16.38 -29.90
C GLN A 65 59.20 17.71 -30.41
N GLY A 66 60.43 17.70 -30.92
CA GLY A 66 61.07 18.89 -31.47
C GLY A 66 60.54 19.26 -32.85
N GLN A 67 61.31 20.09 -33.56
CA GLN A 67 61.00 20.59 -34.89
C GLN A 67 60.68 19.47 -35.90
N GLY A 68 59.59 19.61 -36.66
CA GLY A 68 59.13 18.60 -37.63
C GLY A 68 59.51 18.87 -39.10
N GLY A 69 59.89 20.10 -39.43
CA GLY A 69 60.26 20.60 -40.76
C GLY A 69 61.29 21.74 -40.66
N GLY A 70 61.48 22.58 -41.67
CA GLY A 70 62.44 23.72 -41.61
C GLY A 70 63.94 23.36 -41.79
N LEU A 71 64.78 24.39 -41.93
CA LEU A 71 66.21 24.26 -42.30
C LEU A 71 67.19 24.22 -41.11
N SER A 72 66.72 24.30 -39.87
CA SER A 72 67.55 24.34 -38.65
C SER A 72 67.02 23.38 -37.57
N ASP A 73 67.91 22.94 -36.68
CA ASP A 73 67.58 22.04 -35.59
C ASP A 73 67.23 22.80 -34.30
N ALA A 74 65.98 22.74 -33.85
CA ALA A 74 65.53 23.34 -32.59
C ALA A 74 64.51 22.50 -31.83
N TRP A 75 64.57 22.56 -30.49
CA TRP A 75 63.65 21.85 -29.59
C TRP A 75 63.73 22.37 -28.15
N VAL A 76 62.67 22.12 -27.37
CA VAL A 76 62.62 22.39 -25.93
C VAL A 76 63.26 21.24 -25.14
N THR A 77 64.19 21.56 -24.23
CA THR A 77 64.92 20.57 -23.40
C THR A 77 64.37 20.44 -21.99
N SER A 78 63.61 21.44 -21.50
CA SER A 78 62.82 21.30 -20.27
C SER A 78 61.62 22.26 -20.25
N TYR A 79 60.56 21.89 -19.55
CA TYR A 79 59.31 22.67 -19.48
C TYR A 79 58.56 22.45 -18.16
N LYS A 80 57.66 23.36 -17.82
CA LYS A 80 56.64 23.18 -16.77
C LYS A 80 55.28 22.93 -17.40
N LEU A 81 54.42 22.21 -16.68
CA LEU A 81 53.02 22.02 -17.05
C LEU A 81 52.13 22.77 -16.07
N LEU A 82 51.18 23.51 -16.62
CA LEU A 82 50.11 24.14 -15.87
C LEU A 82 48.76 23.60 -16.35
N TYR A 83 47.78 23.60 -15.47
CA TYR A 83 46.44 23.13 -15.76
C TYR A 83 45.38 24.03 -15.13
N SER A 84 44.21 24.07 -15.75
CA SER A 84 43.09 24.90 -15.32
C SER A 84 41.75 24.27 -15.68
N LEU A 85 40.71 24.60 -14.93
CA LEU A 85 39.32 24.25 -15.24
C LEU A 85 38.60 25.37 -16.00
N ASP A 86 38.99 26.63 -15.76
CA ASP A 86 38.32 27.84 -16.28
C ASP A 86 39.10 28.53 -17.41
N GLY A 87 40.42 28.30 -17.51
CA GLY A 87 41.32 28.96 -18.45
C GLY A 87 41.92 30.27 -17.91
N ASP A 88 41.46 30.73 -16.74
CA ASP A 88 41.85 31.98 -16.10
C ASP A 88 42.78 31.75 -14.89
N THR A 89 42.42 30.76 -14.05
CA THR A 89 43.17 30.41 -12.84
C THR A 89 44.04 29.18 -13.12
N TRP A 90 45.35 29.32 -12.98
CA TRP A 90 46.31 28.29 -13.37
C TRP A 90 47.03 27.68 -12.19
N ASN A 91 47.04 26.34 -12.15
CA ASN A 91 47.81 25.55 -11.20
C ASN A 91 49.01 24.92 -11.90
N VAL A 92 50.17 24.94 -11.27
CA VAL A 92 51.38 24.26 -11.78
C VAL A 92 51.42 22.82 -11.26
N ILE A 93 51.84 21.87 -12.11
CA ILE A 93 52.08 20.50 -11.67
C ILE A 93 53.23 20.47 -10.66
N LEU A 94 53.03 19.74 -9.56
CA LEU A 94 54.01 19.59 -8.49
C LEU A 94 54.68 18.21 -8.54
N ASP A 95 55.92 18.13 -8.07
CA ASP A 95 56.59 16.86 -7.80
C ASP A 95 56.05 16.20 -6.52
N ASP A 96 56.54 15.00 -6.22
CA ASP A 96 56.21 14.23 -5.01
C ASP A 96 56.54 14.95 -3.70
N GLN A 97 57.41 15.98 -3.75
CA GLN A 97 57.81 16.82 -2.64
C GLN A 97 57.05 18.17 -2.59
N GLY A 98 56.06 18.38 -3.47
CA GLY A 98 55.24 19.58 -3.52
C GLY A 98 55.91 20.81 -4.16
N ARG A 99 57.04 20.63 -4.86
CA ARG A 99 57.73 21.72 -5.59
C ARG A 99 57.27 21.75 -7.04
N GLN A 100 57.40 22.89 -7.71
CA GLN A 100 57.04 22.99 -9.14
C GLN A 100 57.83 21.98 -9.96
N LYS A 101 57.13 21.06 -10.63
CA LYS A 101 57.74 20.01 -11.44
C LYS A 101 58.29 20.60 -12.74
N VAL A 102 59.59 20.43 -12.95
CA VAL A 102 60.25 20.67 -14.23
C VAL A 102 60.39 19.32 -14.94
N PHE A 103 59.83 19.21 -16.13
CA PHE A 103 59.87 18.02 -16.96
C PHE A 103 61.05 18.10 -17.93
N SER A 104 61.73 16.97 -18.13
CA SER A 104 62.72 16.84 -19.19
C SER A 104 62.01 16.78 -20.55
N GLY A 105 62.45 17.64 -21.47
CA GLY A 105 61.99 17.70 -22.84
C GLY A 105 62.85 16.84 -23.78
N ASN A 106 62.97 17.30 -25.01
CA ASN A 106 63.60 16.58 -26.12
C ASN A 106 65.12 16.78 -26.16
N ILE A 107 65.80 15.85 -26.84
CA ILE A 107 67.25 15.89 -27.10
C ILE A 107 67.59 15.98 -28.58
N ASP A 108 66.58 15.88 -29.44
CA ASP A 108 66.65 15.97 -30.90
C ASP A 108 65.30 16.49 -31.46
N THR A 109 65.20 16.61 -32.79
CA THR A 109 64.01 17.11 -33.49
C THR A 109 62.90 16.06 -33.65
N GLN A 110 63.23 14.77 -33.65
CA GLN A 110 62.33 13.70 -34.13
C GLN A 110 61.84 12.72 -33.07
N SER A 111 62.58 12.51 -31.98
CA SER A 111 62.22 11.56 -30.93
C SER A 111 61.18 12.17 -30.00
N ALA A 112 60.02 11.55 -29.90
CA ALA A 112 59.00 11.94 -28.93
C ALA A 112 59.41 11.53 -27.51
N VAL A 113 59.24 12.44 -26.56
CA VAL A 113 59.47 12.21 -25.12
C VAL A 113 58.13 12.25 -24.42
N THR A 114 57.77 11.14 -23.75
CA THR A 114 56.52 11.04 -22.99
C THR A 114 56.81 11.16 -21.51
N ASN A 115 56.10 12.08 -20.84
CA ASN A 115 56.14 12.26 -19.40
C ASN A 115 54.76 11.98 -18.81
N MET A 116 54.64 10.91 -18.02
CA MET A 116 53.44 10.62 -17.24
C MET A 116 53.44 11.44 -15.95
N LEU A 117 52.25 11.85 -15.51
CA LEU A 117 52.07 12.54 -14.24
C LEU A 117 51.98 11.51 -13.11
N ASP A 118 52.74 11.71 -12.04
CA ASP A 118 52.68 10.87 -10.83
C ASP A 118 51.25 10.84 -10.23
N ARG A 119 50.52 11.95 -10.39
CA ARG A 119 49.09 12.05 -10.08
C ARG A 119 48.38 12.71 -11.26
N SER A 120 47.39 12.02 -11.82
CA SER A 120 46.52 12.62 -12.84
C SER A 120 45.77 13.82 -12.27
N VAL A 121 45.57 14.84 -13.09
CA VAL A 121 44.82 16.05 -12.73
C VAL A 121 43.54 16.15 -13.55
N ILE A 122 42.51 16.78 -12.99
CA ILE A 122 41.30 17.13 -13.74
C ILE A 122 41.51 18.53 -14.30
N ALA A 123 41.40 18.67 -15.62
CA ALA A 123 41.63 19.94 -16.29
C ALA A 123 40.75 20.06 -17.54
N SER A 124 40.31 21.28 -17.84
CA SER A 124 39.76 21.65 -19.14
C SER A 124 40.83 22.28 -20.03
N TYR A 125 41.94 22.76 -19.43
CA TYR A 125 43.04 23.39 -20.14
C TYR A 125 44.39 22.87 -19.63
N VAL A 126 45.33 22.65 -20.55
CA VAL A 126 46.73 22.30 -20.24
C VAL A 126 47.65 23.29 -20.95
N ARG A 127 48.64 23.81 -20.23
CA ARG A 127 49.60 24.79 -20.74
C ARG A 127 51.03 24.28 -20.56
N PHE A 128 51.76 24.19 -21.66
CA PHE A 128 53.19 23.89 -21.72
C PHE A 128 53.96 25.21 -21.65
N GLN A 129 54.86 25.33 -20.67
CA GLN A 129 55.70 26.51 -20.50
C GLN A 129 57.18 26.10 -20.60
N PRO A 130 57.85 26.32 -21.75
CA PRO A 130 59.27 26.04 -21.94
C PRO A 130 60.14 26.74 -20.89
N GLN A 131 61.20 26.08 -20.44
CA GLN A 131 62.16 26.62 -19.47
C GLN A 131 63.58 26.68 -20.05
N THR A 132 63.98 25.64 -20.80
CA THR A 132 65.26 25.59 -21.53
C THR A 132 65.07 24.97 -22.90
N TRP A 133 65.91 25.33 -23.86
CA TRP A 133 65.81 24.90 -25.26
C TRP A 133 67.18 24.83 -25.94
N TYR A 134 67.24 24.09 -27.04
CA TYR A 134 68.37 24.05 -27.97
C TYR A 134 68.06 24.94 -29.18
N GLN A 135 68.92 25.93 -29.43
CA GLN A 135 68.79 27.00 -30.43
C GLN A 135 67.55 27.91 -30.30
N SER A 136 66.34 27.35 -30.35
CA SER A 136 65.06 28.08 -30.24
C SER A 136 63.97 27.22 -29.58
N ILE A 137 62.87 27.85 -29.18
CA ILE A 137 61.69 27.16 -28.65
C ILE A 137 60.88 26.62 -29.84
N VAL A 138 60.86 25.30 -29.99
CA VAL A 138 59.96 24.61 -30.93
C VAL A 138 59.34 23.40 -30.24
N MET A 139 58.02 23.25 -30.34
CA MET A 139 57.31 22.11 -29.76
C MET A 139 56.21 21.56 -30.67
N ARG A 140 56.16 20.22 -30.73
CA ARG A 140 54.97 19.44 -31.06
C ARG A 140 54.57 18.65 -29.80
N VAL A 141 53.29 18.55 -29.50
CA VAL A 141 52.79 18.04 -28.23
C VAL A 141 51.57 17.13 -28.40
N GLU A 142 51.35 16.29 -27.40
CA GLU A 142 50.15 15.49 -27.20
C GLU A 142 49.77 15.50 -25.71
N VAL A 143 48.47 15.53 -25.42
CA VAL A 143 47.94 15.43 -24.05
C VAL A 143 47.31 14.05 -23.90
N LEU A 144 47.80 13.28 -22.93
CA LEU A 144 47.36 11.91 -22.65
C LEU A 144 46.38 11.92 -21.47
N GLY A 145 45.22 11.30 -21.64
CA GLY A 145 44.18 11.27 -20.60
C GLY A 145 42.95 10.46 -20.99
N SER A 146 41.89 10.61 -20.21
CA SER A 146 40.58 9.99 -20.47
C SER A 146 39.44 10.96 -20.22
N TYR A 147 38.48 10.98 -21.16
CA TYR A 147 37.20 11.65 -20.99
C TYR A 147 36.32 10.87 -20.01
N PHE A 148 35.49 11.57 -19.23
CA PHE A 148 34.50 10.92 -18.37
C PHE A 148 33.39 10.26 -19.21
N LYS A 149 33.06 8.99 -18.93
CA LYS A 149 31.93 8.29 -19.54
C LYS A 149 30.64 8.69 -18.82
N THR A 150 29.66 9.25 -19.54
CA THR A 150 28.36 9.61 -18.97
C THR A 150 27.51 8.37 -18.66
N VAL A 151 26.85 8.39 -17.50
CA VAL A 151 25.84 7.40 -17.09
C VAL A 151 24.56 8.16 -16.78
N ASN A 152 23.44 7.77 -17.38
CA ASN A 152 22.14 8.42 -17.16
C ASN A 152 21.48 7.91 -15.87
N SER A 153 20.54 8.69 -15.32
CA SER A 153 19.66 8.23 -14.25
C SER A 153 18.82 7.03 -14.69
N SER A 154 18.54 6.12 -13.75
CA SER A 154 17.77 4.90 -14.01
C SER A 154 16.75 4.65 -12.90
N TRP A 155 15.62 4.03 -13.26
CA TRP A 155 14.63 3.59 -12.28
C TRP A 155 15.13 2.33 -11.56
N THR A 156 14.82 2.21 -10.26
CA THR A 156 14.85 0.90 -9.59
C THR A 156 13.79 -0.02 -10.19
N GLU A 157 13.88 -1.32 -9.89
CA GLU A 157 12.73 -2.22 -10.01
C GLU A 157 11.54 -1.67 -9.21
N TRP A 158 10.34 -1.99 -9.67
CA TRP A 158 9.13 -1.67 -8.93
C TRP A 158 9.09 -2.39 -7.59
N GLY A 159 8.64 -1.69 -6.55
CA GLY A 159 8.26 -2.30 -5.29
C GLY A 159 7.04 -3.23 -5.46
N PRO A 160 6.72 -4.03 -4.43
CA PRO A 160 5.48 -4.78 -4.39
C PRO A 160 4.27 -3.84 -4.47
N TRP A 161 3.16 -4.34 -5.01
CA TRP A 161 1.88 -3.64 -4.93
C TRP A 161 1.44 -3.47 -3.48
N THR A 162 0.82 -2.34 -3.16
CA THR A 162 0.06 -2.18 -1.92
C THR A 162 -1.13 -3.13 -1.92
N GLU A 163 -1.70 -3.33 -0.73
CA GLU A 163 -3.02 -3.93 -0.61
C GLU A 163 -4.08 -3.03 -1.29
N CYS A 164 -5.22 -3.64 -1.60
CA CYS A 164 -6.34 -2.95 -2.24
C CYS A 164 -6.89 -1.85 -1.33
N SER A 165 -7.26 -0.70 -1.91
CA SER A 165 -7.82 0.44 -1.17
C SER A 165 -9.16 0.13 -0.49
N VAL A 166 -9.82 -0.94 -0.91
CA VAL A 166 -11.08 -1.45 -0.36
C VAL A 166 -10.96 -2.95 -0.06
N THR A 167 -11.80 -3.42 0.85
CA THR A 167 -11.85 -4.84 1.25
C THR A 167 -13.04 -5.60 0.68
N CYS A 168 -13.87 -4.93 -0.10
CA CYS A 168 -15.06 -5.43 -0.78
C CYS A 168 -15.30 -4.57 -2.03
N ASP A 169 -15.98 -5.11 -3.05
CA ASP A 169 -16.14 -4.50 -4.37
C ASP A 169 -14.79 -4.18 -5.06
N ASN A 170 -14.77 -3.15 -5.91
CA ASN A 170 -13.62 -2.73 -6.70
C ASN A 170 -12.91 -1.56 -6.01
N GLY A 171 -11.60 -1.67 -5.86
CA GLY A 171 -10.73 -0.58 -5.40
C GLY A 171 -9.49 -0.44 -6.25
N GLN A 172 -8.48 0.22 -5.70
CA GLN A 172 -7.21 0.46 -6.37
C GLN A 172 -6.03 0.05 -5.50
N ARG A 173 -4.97 -0.43 -6.13
CA ARG A 173 -3.68 -0.66 -5.48
C ARG A 173 -2.58 0.07 -6.22
N THR A 174 -1.53 0.42 -5.49
CA THR A 174 -0.46 1.28 -5.99
C THR A 174 0.90 0.63 -5.75
N ARG A 175 1.86 0.86 -6.64
CA ARG A 175 3.27 0.49 -6.42
C ARG A 175 4.18 1.67 -6.74
N GLU A 176 5.37 1.64 -6.15
CA GLU A 176 6.33 2.74 -6.25
C GLU A 176 7.71 2.26 -6.71
N ARG A 177 8.46 3.16 -7.35
CA ARG A 177 9.86 2.97 -7.74
C ARG A 177 10.64 4.27 -7.56
N THR A 178 11.94 4.15 -7.35
CA THR A 178 12.81 5.30 -7.06
C THR A 178 13.70 5.63 -8.25
N CYS A 179 13.84 6.91 -8.57
CA CYS A 179 14.80 7.36 -9.58
C CYS A 179 16.19 7.42 -8.94
N MET A 180 17.10 6.56 -9.39
CA MET A 180 18.49 6.60 -8.96
C MET A 180 19.23 7.69 -9.75
N PRO A 181 19.81 8.70 -9.06
CA PRO A 181 20.56 9.75 -9.73
C PRO A 181 21.80 9.17 -10.42
N PRO A 182 22.34 9.84 -11.45
CA PRO A 182 23.64 9.47 -12.01
C PRO A 182 24.71 9.55 -10.91
N VAL A 183 25.72 8.69 -10.99
CA VAL A 183 26.84 8.68 -10.04
C VAL A 183 27.44 10.10 -9.97
N PRO A 184 27.66 10.69 -8.77
CA PRO A 184 27.91 12.13 -8.59
C PRO A 184 29.17 12.71 -9.26
N MET A 185 29.92 11.93 -10.05
CA MET A 185 31.15 12.34 -10.72
C MET A 185 31.03 12.41 -12.25
N CYS A 186 29.85 12.18 -12.84
CA CYS A 186 29.65 12.20 -14.29
C CYS A 186 28.40 13.01 -14.66
N GLY A 187 28.53 13.98 -15.59
CA GLY A 187 27.47 14.91 -16.02
C GLY A 187 26.32 14.30 -16.84
N GLY A 188 25.65 13.27 -16.31
CA GLY A 188 24.44 12.67 -16.89
C GLY A 188 23.15 13.45 -16.56
N THR A 189 22.04 13.08 -17.21
CA THR A 189 20.73 13.71 -16.95
C THR A 189 20.19 13.35 -15.57
N ASN A 190 19.84 14.36 -14.76
CA ASN A 190 19.33 14.19 -13.39
C ASN A 190 17.84 13.78 -13.30
N LYS A 191 17.21 13.34 -14.39
CA LYS A 191 15.76 13.09 -14.43
C LYS A 191 15.42 11.79 -15.14
N CYS A 192 14.73 10.89 -14.44
CA CYS A 192 14.10 9.72 -15.02
C CYS A 192 12.81 10.10 -15.77
N VAL A 193 12.54 9.44 -16.90
CA VAL A 193 11.31 9.64 -17.69
C VAL A 193 10.24 8.65 -17.23
N GLY A 194 9.01 9.13 -17.00
CA GLY A 194 7.87 8.35 -16.49
C GLY A 194 7.49 8.70 -15.05
N SER A 195 6.46 8.04 -14.52
CA SER A 195 5.99 8.23 -13.14
C SER A 195 6.80 7.39 -12.15
N SER A 196 6.97 7.89 -10.92
CA SER A 196 7.49 7.12 -9.76
C SER A 196 6.43 6.22 -9.13
N THR A 197 5.17 6.38 -9.51
CA THR A 197 4.01 5.71 -8.93
C THR A 197 3.11 5.16 -10.02
N GLU A 198 2.60 3.94 -9.84
CA GLU A 198 1.66 3.28 -10.74
C GLU A 198 0.47 2.76 -9.94
N THR A 199 -0.74 2.92 -10.47
CA THR A 199 -1.98 2.53 -9.82
C THR A 199 -2.81 1.67 -10.77
N GLU A 200 -3.42 0.60 -10.24
CA GLU A 200 -4.31 -0.29 -10.98
C GLU A 200 -5.54 -0.69 -10.15
N GLU A 201 -6.57 -1.22 -10.82
CA GLU A 201 -7.76 -1.73 -10.15
C GLU A 201 -7.52 -3.09 -9.49
N CYS A 202 -8.20 -3.31 -8.36
CA CYS A 202 -8.24 -4.57 -7.64
C CYS A 202 -9.68 -4.92 -7.27
N THR A 203 -10.07 -6.18 -7.39
CA THR A 203 -11.45 -6.64 -7.17
C THR A 203 -11.51 -7.66 -6.04
N HIS A 204 -12.34 -7.41 -5.02
CA HIS A 204 -12.70 -8.40 -4.01
C HIS A 204 -14.04 -9.05 -4.35
N GLY A 205 -14.12 -10.39 -4.32
CA GLY A 205 -15.32 -11.16 -4.66
C GLY A 205 -16.49 -11.06 -3.66
N VAL A 206 -16.47 -10.05 -2.77
CA VAL A 206 -17.46 -9.80 -1.73
C VAL A 206 -17.98 -8.38 -1.92
N ARG A 207 -19.29 -8.18 -1.98
CA ARG A 207 -19.90 -6.84 -2.12
C ARG A 207 -19.98 -6.13 -0.77
N CYS A 208 -19.71 -4.83 -0.70
CA CYS A 208 -19.81 -4.04 0.54
C CYS A 208 -21.26 -3.87 1.04
N THR A 209 -22.22 -4.55 0.43
CA THR A 209 -23.61 -4.67 0.90
C THR A 209 -23.91 -6.03 1.54
N ALA A 210 -22.92 -6.94 1.66
CA ALA A 210 -23.11 -8.28 2.19
C ALA A 210 -23.32 -8.22 3.71
N ILE A 211 -24.58 -8.26 4.11
CA ILE A 211 -24.97 -8.57 5.48
C ILE A 211 -24.54 -10.00 5.80
N GLY A 212 -23.72 -10.15 6.85
CA GLY A 212 -23.23 -11.46 7.29
C GLY A 212 -24.35 -12.24 7.99
N GLY A 213 -25.19 -11.55 8.77
CA GLY A 213 -26.38 -12.12 9.38
C GLY A 213 -27.29 -11.06 10.00
N LEU A 214 -28.58 -11.36 10.10
CA LEU A 214 -29.60 -10.51 10.71
C LEU A 214 -30.62 -11.37 11.44
N TRP A 215 -30.78 -11.12 12.74
CA TRP A 215 -31.71 -11.80 13.61
C TRP A 215 -32.59 -10.78 14.32
N HIS A 216 -33.91 -10.86 14.13
CA HIS A 216 -34.82 -10.00 14.89
C HIS A 216 -34.83 -10.34 16.38
N LEU A 217 -34.54 -11.59 16.75
CA LEU A 217 -34.51 -12.06 18.14
C LEU A 217 -35.85 -11.77 18.85
N ASN A 218 -36.94 -12.30 18.31
CA ASN A 218 -38.30 -12.11 18.83
C ASN A 218 -39.17 -13.36 18.61
N GLY A 219 -40.41 -13.39 19.10
CA GLY A 219 -41.33 -14.54 18.96
C GLY A 219 -41.88 -14.77 17.55
N ASP A 220 -41.62 -13.82 16.66
CA ASP A 220 -42.05 -13.76 15.27
C ASP A 220 -41.05 -14.50 14.35
N CYS A 221 -39.77 -14.17 14.46
CA CYS A 221 -38.67 -14.76 13.69
C CYS A 221 -37.84 -15.77 14.49
N GLY A 222 -38.02 -15.85 15.80
CA GLY A 222 -37.16 -16.61 16.69
C GLY A 222 -35.70 -16.19 16.55
N LEU A 223 -34.86 -17.17 16.23
CA LEU A 223 -33.42 -17.03 16.00
C LEU A 223 -33.06 -17.30 14.52
N LEU A 224 -34.01 -17.16 13.60
CA LEU A 224 -33.77 -17.33 12.16
C LEU A 224 -32.81 -16.24 11.63
N ASP A 225 -31.79 -16.63 10.88
CA ASP A 225 -30.96 -15.71 10.10
C ASP A 225 -31.72 -15.31 8.83
N ILE A 226 -32.41 -14.18 8.90
CA ILE A 226 -33.34 -13.77 7.84
C ILE A 226 -32.63 -13.36 6.55
N THR A 227 -31.29 -13.27 6.56
CA THR A 227 -30.47 -13.02 5.37
C THR A 227 -30.40 -14.24 4.43
N GLY A 228 -30.73 -15.43 4.94
CA GLY A 228 -30.63 -16.68 4.19
C GLY A 228 -29.21 -17.25 4.12
N ASN A 229 -28.26 -16.70 4.87
CA ASN A 229 -26.89 -17.24 4.96
C ASN A 229 -26.80 -18.54 5.81
N GLY A 230 -27.92 -18.98 6.38
CA GLY A 230 -28.06 -20.24 7.10
C GLY A 230 -27.51 -20.23 8.53
N ASN A 231 -27.21 -19.05 9.09
CA ASN A 231 -26.66 -18.93 10.44
C ASN A 231 -27.79 -18.91 11.50
N ASP A 232 -28.73 -19.85 11.42
CA ASP A 232 -29.87 -19.91 12.33
C ASP A 232 -29.41 -20.27 13.75
N GLY A 233 -29.82 -19.46 14.73
CA GLY A 233 -29.39 -19.63 16.11
C GLY A 233 -30.20 -20.66 16.89
N THR A 234 -29.64 -21.10 18.02
CA THR A 234 -30.28 -21.97 19.00
C THR A 234 -30.20 -21.35 20.39
N ALA A 235 -31.31 -21.39 21.13
CA ALA A 235 -31.42 -20.85 22.47
C ALA A 235 -31.40 -21.95 23.53
N GLN A 236 -30.70 -21.71 24.64
CA GLN A 236 -30.80 -22.52 25.85
C GLN A 236 -31.03 -21.62 27.06
N GLY A 237 -32.03 -21.95 27.89
CA GLY A 237 -32.32 -21.22 29.13
C GLY A 237 -32.65 -19.73 28.94
N THR A 238 -33.08 -19.33 27.75
CA THR A 238 -33.60 -17.99 27.43
C THR A 238 -35.12 -18.04 27.27
N GLN A 239 -35.78 -16.89 27.40
CA GLN A 239 -37.22 -16.76 27.25
C GLN A 239 -37.56 -15.57 26.35
N LEU A 240 -38.74 -15.57 25.74
CA LEU A 240 -39.24 -14.37 25.05
C LEU A 240 -39.71 -13.34 26.08
N ALA A 241 -39.51 -12.05 25.78
CA ALA A 241 -39.89 -10.95 26.65
C ALA A 241 -40.26 -9.70 25.84
N GLU A 242 -40.75 -8.68 26.55
CA GLU A 242 -41.16 -7.42 25.94
C GLU A 242 -40.00 -6.75 25.19
N GLY A 243 -40.28 -6.24 23.97
CA GLY A 243 -39.30 -5.63 23.08
C GLY A 243 -39.08 -4.13 23.26
N PRO A 244 -38.28 -3.53 22.37
CA PRO A 244 -37.98 -2.09 22.33
C PRO A 244 -39.19 -1.18 22.13
N GLU A 245 -40.23 -1.66 21.43
CA GLU A 245 -41.42 -0.88 21.08
C GLU A 245 -42.66 -1.33 21.89
N GLY A 246 -42.46 -2.11 22.96
CA GLY A 246 -43.53 -2.60 23.82
C GLY A 246 -44.21 -3.88 23.34
N GLU A 247 -43.62 -4.58 22.37
CA GLU A 247 -44.17 -5.84 21.84
C GLU A 247 -43.96 -6.97 22.85
N THR A 248 -44.99 -7.76 23.16
CA THR A 248 -44.97 -8.74 24.26
C THR A 248 -43.90 -9.84 24.13
N GLU A 249 -43.48 -10.16 22.91
CA GLU A 249 -42.42 -11.14 22.61
C GLU A 249 -41.34 -10.53 21.70
N GLY A 250 -41.08 -9.22 21.82
CA GLY A 250 -40.16 -8.47 20.94
C GLY A 250 -38.66 -8.65 21.24
N SER A 251 -38.29 -9.48 22.22
CA SER A 251 -36.88 -9.72 22.57
C SER A 251 -36.66 -11.10 23.19
N TYR A 252 -35.38 -11.51 23.29
CA TYR A 252 -34.94 -12.63 24.12
C TYR A 252 -34.37 -12.15 25.45
N LEU A 253 -34.87 -12.71 26.55
CA LEU A 253 -34.41 -12.53 27.92
C LEU A 253 -33.31 -13.54 28.28
N PHE A 254 -32.21 -13.00 28.79
CA PHE A 254 -31.06 -13.71 29.34
C PHE A 254 -31.06 -13.57 30.87
N LEU A 255 -31.01 -14.70 31.56
CA LEU A 255 -31.18 -14.79 33.01
C LEU A 255 -29.89 -14.53 33.80
N GLY A 256 -28.74 -14.36 33.13
CA GLY A 256 -27.44 -14.25 33.81
C GLY A 256 -26.98 -15.54 34.46
N THR A 257 -27.34 -16.69 33.90
CA THR A 257 -26.86 -18.02 34.31
C THR A 257 -25.98 -18.63 33.22
N SER A 258 -25.10 -19.58 33.58
CA SER A 258 -24.27 -20.29 32.60
C SER A 258 -25.08 -21.09 31.57
N SER A 259 -26.34 -21.40 31.89
CA SER A 259 -27.29 -22.08 31.02
C SER A 259 -28.19 -21.16 30.21
N SER A 260 -28.02 -19.83 30.29
CA SER A 260 -28.84 -18.84 29.59
C SER A 260 -28.03 -18.17 28.48
N TYR A 261 -28.10 -18.74 27.29
CA TYR A 261 -27.31 -18.30 26.13
C TYR A 261 -28.01 -18.58 24.80
N VAL A 262 -27.52 -17.91 23.76
CA VAL A 262 -27.85 -18.19 22.36
C VAL A 262 -26.56 -18.51 21.62
N ASP A 263 -26.54 -19.64 20.91
CA ASP A 263 -25.47 -20.00 19.97
C ASP A 263 -25.92 -19.71 18.54
N ILE A 264 -25.05 -19.12 17.74
CA ILE A 264 -25.25 -18.82 16.32
C ILE A 264 -24.10 -19.47 15.55
N PRO A 265 -24.38 -20.45 14.67
CA PRO A 265 -23.34 -21.09 13.87
C PRO A 265 -22.75 -20.10 12.86
N ASN A 266 -21.49 -20.31 12.49
CA ASN A 266 -20.83 -19.53 11.45
C ASN A 266 -20.60 -20.40 10.22
N ASN A 267 -21.47 -20.27 9.22
CA ASN A 267 -21.39 -20.99 7.95
C ASN A 267 -20.51 -20.28 6.90
N GLY A 268 -19.65 -19.35 7.34
CA GLY A 268 -18.69 -18.63 6.52
C GLY A 268 -19.06 -17.16 6.30
N ALA A 269 -20.34 -16.83 6.17
CA ALA A 269 -20.79 -15.44 5.94
C ALA A 269 -20.49 -14.50 7.12
N LEU A 270 -20.27 -15.05 8.32
CA LEU A 270 -19.92 -14.29 9.52
C LEU A 270 -18.40 -14.18 9.74
N ASP A 271 -17.55 -14.84 8.93
CA ASP A 271 -16.10 -14.59 8.91
C ASP A 271 -15.78 -13.36 8.06
N THR A 272 -16.08 -12.18 8.61
CA THR A 272 -15.92 -10.92 7.89
C THR A 272 -14.46 -10.55 7.62
N ARG A 273 -13.52 -11.11 8.39
CA ARG A 273 -12.05 -11.09 8.28
C ARG A 273 -11.39 -9.71 8.26
N TYR A 274 -11.80 -8.80 7.39
CA TYR A 274 -11.12 -7.53 7.21
C TYR A 274 -11.79 -6.42 8.00
N SER A 275 -13.08 -6.19 7.77
CA SER A 275 -13.85 -5.15 8.46
C SER A 275 -15.10 -5.77 9.07
N ILE A 276 -15.67 -5.12 10.07
CA ILE A 276 -16.90 -5.60 10.70
C ILE A 276 -17.73 -4.43 11.21
N THR A 277 -19.06 -4.54 11.16
CA THR A 277 -19.99 -3.76 11.97
C THR A 277 -20.97 -4.70 12.64
N ILE A 278 -21.07 -4.65 13.97
CA ILE A 278 -22.05 -5.37 14.78
C ILE A 278 -23.07 -4.34 15.27
N LEU A 279 -24.37 -4.61 15.15
CA LEU A 279 -25.43 -3.79 15.71
C LEU A 279 -26.36 -4.63 16.57
N ALA A 280 -26.82 -4.10 17.70
CA ALA A 280 -27.81 -4.73 18.55
C ALA A 280 -28.62 -3.72 19.36
N GLN A 281 -29.84 -4.09 19.72
CA GLN A 281 -30.64 -3.40 20.73
C GLN A 281 -30.54 -4.18 22.04
N ILE A 282 -30.05 -3.52 23.10
CA ILE A 282 -29.68 -4.19 24.35
C ILE A 282 -30.37 -3.49 25.52
N PHE A 283 -31.05 -4.29 26.35
CA PHE A 283 -31.63 -3.87 27.62
C PHE A 283 -30.85 -4.54 28.75
N PRO A 284 -29.79 -3.92 29.29
CA PRO A 284 -28.98 -4.54 30.33
C PRO A 284 -29.63 -4.41 31.72
N THR A 285 -29.70 -5.52 32.46
CA THR A 285 -30.07 -5.55 33.89
C THR A 285 -28.87 -5.91 34.78
N SER A 286 -27.85 -6.58 34.24
CA SER A 286 -26.54 -6.77 34.90
C SER A 286 -25.57 -5.62 34.59
N THR A 287 -24.55 -5.48 35.46
CA THR A 287 -23.48 -4.48 35.34
C THR A 287 -22.24 -5.01 34.61
N LEU A 288 -22.22 -6.31 34.28
CA LEU A 288 -21.17 -6.96 33.53
C LEU A 288 -21.74 -8.08 32.65
N GLY A 289 -20.94 -8.54 31.68
CA GLY A 289 -21.20 -9.78 30.95
C GLY A 289 -21.00 -9.67 29.44
N PRO A 290 -20.93 -10.82 28.75
CA PRO A 290 -20.78 -10.89 27.31
C PRO A 290 -22.14 -10.73 26.62
N VAL A 291 -22.28 -9.70 25.79
CA VAL A 291 -23.48 -9.50 24.97
C VAL A 291 -23.33 -10.27 23.67
N PHE A 292 -22.17 -10.17 23.03
CA PHE A 292 -21.84 -10.83 21.77
C PHE A 292 -20.38 -11.25 21.79
N VAL A 293 -20.09 -12.50 21.42
CA VAL A 293 -18.73 -13.04 21.40
C VAL A 293 -18.57 -13.98 20.22
N TYR A 294 -17.51 -13.81 19.42
CA TYR A 294 -17.02 -14.89 18.55
C TYR A 294 -16.35 -15.94 19.42
N ALA A 295 -17.10 -16.95 19.84
CA ALA A 295 -16.74 -17.85 20.93
C ALA A 295 -15.62 -18.83 20.54
N ALA A 296 -14.62 -18.95 21.41
CA ALA A 296 -13.56 -19.95 21.32
C ALA A 296 -13.25 -20.51 22.72
N ASP A 297 -12.58 -21.65 22.76
CA ASP A 297 -12.09 -22.29 23.99
C ASP A 297 -11.06 -21.43 24.75
N ALA A 298 -10.48 -20.41 24.10
CA ALA A 298 -9.51 -19.49 24.68
C ALA A 298 -9.55 -18.08 24.08
N GLU A 299 -9.39 -17.08 24.93
CA GLU A 299 -9.18 -15.66 24.59
C GLU A 299 -7.77 -15.42 24.02
N PRO A 300 -7.54 -14.43 23.14
CA PRO A 300 -8.42 -13.30 22.80
C PRO A 300 -9.37 -13.54 21.61
N VAL A 301 -10.58 -13.00 21.68
CA VAL A 301 -11.60 -13.05 20.61
C VAL A 301 -12.23 -11.67 20.29
N VAL A 302 -12.96 -11.59 19.18
CA VAL A 302 -13.80 -10.43 18.86
C VAL A 302 -15.07 -10.48 19.72
N ARG A 303 -15.33 -9.42 20.51
CA ARG A 303 -16.47 -9.41 21.44
C ARG A 303 -17.00 -8.00 21.73
N LEU A 304 -18.27 -7.93 22.06
CA LEU A 304 -18.95 -6.79 22.65
C LEU A 304 -19.45 -7.18 24.04
N THR A 305 -18.97 -6.47 25.06
CA THR A 305 -19.24 -6.78 26.47
C THR A 305 -19.70 -5.55 27.24
N LEU A 306 -20.29 -5.78 28.41
CA LEU A 306 -20.62 -4.75 29.38
C LEU A 306 -19.67 -4.81 30.58
N ALA A 307 -19.32 -3.64 31.10
CA ALA A 307 -18.65 -3.52 32.39
C ALA A 307 -18.98 -2.17 33.05
N GLN A 308 -18.99 -2.16 34.38
CA GLN A 308 -19.14 -0.95 35.18
C GLN A 308 -17.78 -0.47 35.69
N TYR A 309 -17.49 0.80 35.46
CA TYR A 309 -16.37 1.52 36.07
C TYR A 309 -16.92 2.66 36.95
N ASP A 310 -16.65 3.92 36.57
CA ASP A 310 -17.31 5.12 37.07
C ASP A 310 -18.74 5.28 36.51
N SER A 311 -18.96 4.80 35.28
CA SER A 311 -20.24 4.64 34.62
C SER A 311 -20.32 3.30 33.89
N MET A 312 -21.50 2.92 33.40
CA MET A 312 -21.67 1.71 32.61
C MET A 312 -21.13 1.92 31.19
N HIS A 313 -20.37 0.93 30.71
CA HIS A 313 -19.73 0.98 29.39
C HIS A 313 -20.05 -0.23 28.54
N PHE A 314 -20.22 0.00 27.24
CA PHE A 314 -19.97 -1.03 26.23
C PHE A 314 -18.47 -1.08 25.92
N ILE A 315 -17.93 -2.29 25.78
CA ILE A 315 -16.53 -2.52 25.43
C ILE A 315 -16.52 -3.39 24.18
N PHE A 316 -16.05 -2.83 23.07
CA PHE A 316 -15.79 -3.60 21.87
C PHE A 316 -14.31 -3.98 21.84
N SER A 317 -14.03 -5.28 21.92
CA SER A 317 -12.68 -5.82 21.81
C SER A 317 -12.52 -6.51 20.46
N LEU A 318 -11.41 -6.24 19.77
CA LEU A 318 -11.03 -6.94 18.54
C LEU A 318 -9.78 -7.78 18.82
N ALA A 319 -9.78 -9.00 18.30
CA ALA A 319 -8.61 -9.86 18.28
C ALA A 319 -8.16 -10.07 16.83
N ASP A 320 -6.86 -10.10 16.61
CA ASP A 320 -6.31 -10.50 15.31
C ASP A 320 -6.60 -11.98 15.01
N ARG A 321 -6.54 -12.36 13.74
CA ARG A 321 -6.99 -13.67 13.24
C ARG A 321 -6.32 -14.86 13.94
N THR A 322 -5.09 -14.67 14.43
CA THR A 322 -4.29 -15.65 15.19
C THR A 322 -4.60 -15.67 16.68
N GLY A 323 -5.26 -14.64 17.23
CA GLY A 323 -5.51 -14.50 18.67
C GLY A 323 -4.25 -14.12 19.45
N THR A 324 -3.33 -13.37 18.84
CA THR A 324 -2.09 -12.91 19.48
C THR A 324 -2.15 -11.47 19.95
N VAL A 325 -2.92 -10.64 19.26
CA VAL A 325 -3.04 -9.20 19.53
C VAL A 325 -4.50 -8.87 19.78
N THR A 326 -4.77 -8.13 20.84
CA THR A 326 -6.10 -7.60 21.13
C THR A 326 -6.03 -6.13 21.51
N THR A 327 -7.07 -5.38 21.11
CA THR A 327 -7.32 -4.03 21.60
C THR A 327 -8.80 -3.87 21.87
N HIS A 328 -9.15 -2.83 22.61
CA HIS A 328 -10.54 -2.51 22.90
C HIS A 328 -10.79 -1.00 22.80
N VAL A 329 -12.05 -0.67 22.52
CA VAL A 329 -12.60 0.68 22.58
C VAL A 329 -13.84 0.66 23.47
N THR A 330 -14.00 1.67 24.30
CA THR A 330 -15.09 1.77 25.27
C THR A 330 -16.05 2.90 24.92
N ALA A 331 -17.35 2.66 25.09
CA ALA A 331 -18.40 3.66 24.97
C ALA A 331 -19.10 3.83 26.34
N PRO A 332 -18.95 4.99 27.01
CA PRO A 332 -19.62 5.29 28.28
C PRO A 332 -21.13 5.52 28.13
N ASN A 333 -21.79 5.77 29.27
CA ASN A 333 -23.18 6.23 29.38
C ASN A 333 -24.25 5.22 28.96
N VAL A 334 -23.97 3.93 29.12
CA VAL A 334 -25.01 2.89 28.95
C VAL A 334 -26.04 3.02 30.07
N THR A 335 -27.31 3.01 29.71
CA THR A 335 -28.41 3.11 30.69
C THR A 335 -28.90 1.72 31.08
N LEU A 336 -28.80 1.38 32.37
CA LEU A 336 -29.37 0.14 32.90
C LEU A 336 -30.89 0.23 32.92
N ASN A 337 -31.53 -0.94 32.77
CA ASN A 337 -32.99 -1.07 32.75
C ASN A 337 -33.67 -0.17 31.70
N SER A 338 -32.99 0.06 30.58
CA SER A 338 -33.50 0.78 29.43
C SER A 338 -32.92 0.18 28.15
N TRP A 339 -33.62 0.35 27.03
CA TRP A 339 -33.11 -0.04 25.72
C TRP A 339 -31.98 0.88 25.30
N ASN A 340 -30.89 0.29 24.80
CA ASN A 340 -29.74 0.98 24.25
C ASN A 340 -29.48 0.45 22.83
N ASN A 341 -29.39 1.35 21.86
CA ASN A 341 -28.97 1.04 20.49
C ASN A 341 -27.45 1.16 20.40
N VAL A 342 -26.76 0.04 20.14
CA VAL A 342 -25.30 0.02 20.02
C VAL A 342 -24.89 -0.47 18.64
N ALA A 343 -23.82 0.13 18.12
CA ALA A 343 -23.08 -0.44 17.01
C ALA A 343 -21.58 -0.42 17.30
N ALA A 344 -20.83 -1.42 16.84
CA ALA A 344 -19.39 -1.51 17.00
C ALA A 344 -18.76 -1.86 15.65
N SER A 345 -17.80 -1.06 15.22
CA SER A 345 -17.20 -1.21 13.90
C SER A 345 -15.67 -1.26 13.96
N TYR A 346 -15.08 -2.00 13.03
CA TYR A 346 -13.65 -1.97 12.74
C TYR A 346 -13.44 -1.86 11.23
N ASN A 347 -12.59 -0.93 10.82
CA ASN A 347 -12.23 -0.70 9.43
C ASN A 347 -10.78 -1.13 9.18
N TYR A 348 -10.58 -2.13 8.33
CA TYR A 348 -9.24 -2.63 7.99
C TYR A 348 -8.35 -1.57 7.35
N SER A 349 -8.88 -0.80 6.38
CA SER A 349 -8.07 0.09 5.54
C SER A 349 -7.55 1.30 6.32
N SER A 350 -8.35 1.82 7.25
CA SER A 350 -7.91 2.87 8.17
C SER A 350 -7.23 2.33 9.44
N GLY A 351 -7.52 1.08 9.81
CA GLY A 351 -7.11 0.48 11.08
C GLY A 351 -7.82 1.07 12.30
N GLU A 352 -8.92 1.80 12.10
CA GLU A 352 -9.71 2.43 13.16
C GLU A 352 -10.84 1.50 13.62
N MET A 353 -11.03 1.42 14.94
CA MET A 353 -12.19 0.79 15.56
C MET A 353 -12.97 1.81 16.38
N PHE A 354 -14.29 1.69 16.40
CA PHE A 354 -15.17 2.69 17.01
C PHE A 354 -16.50 2.08 17.45
N VAL A 355 -17.14 2.74 18.43
CA VAL A 355 -18.44 2.34 18.97
C VAL A 355 -19.42 3.51 18.88
N TRP A 356 -20.63 3.18 18.50
CA TRP A 356 -21.79 4.05 18.42
C TRP A 356 -22.78 3.70 19.53
N HIS A 357 -23.34 4.72 20.16
CA HIS A 357 -24.42 4.58 21.13
C HIS A 357 -25.49 5.62 20.81
N GLU A 358 -26.74 5.17 20.66
CA GLU A 358 -27.86 6.00 20.19
C GLU A 358 -27.57 6.74 18.88
N GLY A 359 -26.87 6.08 17.95
CA GLY A 359 -26.55 6.62 16.62
C GLY A 359 -25.40 7.62 16.59
N VAL A 360 -24.75 7.92 17.73
CA VAL A 360 -23.63 8.87 17.82
C VAL A 360 -22.30 8.13 17.96
N LYS A 361 -21.27 8.50 17.19
CA LYS A 361 -19.90 7.96 17.34
C LYS A 361 -19.33 8.45 18.68
N VAL A 362 -19.22 7.56 19.66
CA VAL A 362 -18.84 7.94 21.03
C VAL A 362 -17.33 7.97 21.21
N LYS A 363 -16.64 6.99 20.62
CA LYS A 363 -15.19 6.81 20.78
C LYS A 363 -14.60 6.08 19.60
N SER A 364 -13.34 6.38 19.30
CA SER A 364 -12.51 5.57 18.41
C SER A 364 -11.12 5.31 18.98
N GLN A 365 -10.53 4.21 18.54
CA GLN A 365 -9.20 3.73 18.89
C GLN A 365 -8.50 3.22 17.63
N TRP A 366 -7.22 3.55 17.47
CA TRP A 366 -6.42 3.01 16.38
C TRP A 366 -5.77 1.69 16.78
N LEU A 367 -5.94 0.66 15.96
CA LEU A 367 -5.28 -0.65 16.05
C LEU A 367 -4.25 -0.83 14.93
N GLY A 368 -4.51 -0.22 13.77
CA GLY A 368 -3.85 -0.52 12.51
C GLY A 368 -4.53 -1.67 11.75
N PRO A 369 -4.18 -1.88 10.48
CA PRO A 369 -4.75 -2.95 9.66
C PRO A 369 -4.37 -4.34 10.19
N ARG A 370 -5.39 -5.13 10.52
CA ARG A 370 -5.31 -6.48 11.10
C ARG A 370 -6.49 -7.29 10.64
N GLU A 371 -6.25 -8.54 10.26
CA GLU A 371 -7.36 -9.46 10.00
C GLU A 371 -7.99 -9.84 11.34
N SER A 372 -9.31 -9.79 11.43
CA SER A 372 -10.11 -10.05 12.61
C SER A 372 -10.35 -11.55 12.80
N ARG A 373 -10.43 -11.98 14.06
CA ARG A 373 -10.72 -13.38 14.46
C ARG A 373 -12.21 -13.72 14.39
N THR A 374 -12.79 -13.63 13.20
CA THR A 374 -14.23 -13.81 12.96
C THR A 374 -14.62 -15.19 12.44
N GLN A 375 -13.67 -16.14 12.37
CA GLN A 375 -13.90 -17.50 11.85
C GLN A 375 -14.65 -18.45 12.82
N LEU A 376 -15.11 -17.93 13.94
CA LEU A 376 -15.68 -18.70 15.06
C LEU A 376 -17.22 -18.61 15.04
N PRO A 377 -17.95 -19.51 15.72
CA PRO A 377 -19.37 -19.31 15.99
C PRO A 377 -19.58 -18.11 16.91
N ILE A 378 -20.78 -17.54 16.90
CA ILE A 378 -21.16 -16.44 17.77
C ILE A 378 -21.93 -17.00 18.97
N ARG A 379 -21.66 -16.47 20.16
CA ARG A 379 -22.42 -16.77 21.38
C ARG A 379 -22.82 -15.50 22.11
N LEU A 380 -24.06 -15.48 22.60
CA LEU A 380 -24.66 -14.38 23.36
C LEU A 380 -24.95 -14.84 24.79
N GLY A 381 -24.82 -13.95 25.77
CA GLY A 381 -25.31 -14.18 27.13
C GLY A 381 -24.29 -14.82 28.08
N ALA A 382 -23.88 -16.06 27.78
CA ALA A 382 -22.95 -16.82 28.61
C ALA A 382 -22.00 -17.63 27.73
N VAL A 383 -20.70 -17.55 28.00
CA VAL A 383 -19.65 -18.29 27.27
C VAL A 383 -19.00 -19.31 28.20
N ASP A 384 -18.86 -20.54 27.70
CA ASP A 384 -18.25 -21.62 28.48
C ASP A 384 -16.80 -21.26 28.83
N GLY A 385 -16.41 -21.47 30.09
CA GLY A 385 -15.09 -21.14 30.61
C GLY A 385 -14.91 -19.70 31.11
N TYR A 386 -15.86 -18.79 30.89
CA TYR A 386 -15.75 -17.39 31.38
C TYR A 386 -16.23 -17.22 32.83
N GLY A 387 -16.69 -18.28 33.49
CA GLY A 387 -17.10 -18.28 34.90
C GLY A 387 -18.32 -17.38 35.13
N ASP A 388 -18.23 -16.50 36.13
CA ASP A 388 -19.32 -15.60 36.55
C ASP A 388 -19.49 -14.37 35.63
N PHE A 389 -18.72 -14.28 34.54
CA PHE A 389 -18.88 -13.25 33.52
C PHE A 389 -20.09 -13.57 32.62
N LEU A 390 -21.28 -13.29 33.15
CA LEU A 390 -22.58 -13.67 32.58
C LEU A 390 -23.43 -12.42 32.34
N PHE A 391 -24.16 -12.37 31.24
CA PHE A 391 -25.05 -11.26 30.91
C PHE A 391 -26.49 -11.56 31.36
N SER A 392 -27.07 -10.62 32.10
CA SER A 392 -28.50 -10.57 32.38
C SER A 392 -29.11 -9.34 31.72
N GLY A 393 -30.22 -9.54 31.01
CA GLY A 393 -30.88 -8.49 30.26
C GLY A 393 -31.65 -9.05 29.07
N ARG A 394 -32.04 -8.16 28.15
CA ARG A 394 -32.71 -8.55 26.91
C ARG A 394 -31.90 -8.09 25.71
N ILE A 395 -31.95 -8.87 24.63
CA ILE A 395 -31.35 -8.53 23.34
C ILE A 395 -32.44 -8.65 22.28
N SER A 396 -32.50 -7.66 21.40
CA SER A 396 -33.32 -7.65 20.20
C SER A 396 -32.48 -7.17 19.01
N CYS A 397 -32.88 -7.52 17.78
CA CYS A 397 -32.30 -6.99 16.55
C CYS A 397 -30.76 -7.07 16.46
N LEU A 398 -30.20 -8.27 16.38
CA LEU A 398 -28.76 -8.46 16.14
C LEU A 398 -28.46 -8.41 14.64
N GLN A 399 -27.44 -7.67 14.24
CA GLN A 399 -26.97 -7.61 12.86
C GLN A 399 -25.45 -7.63 12.79
N VAL A 400 -24.89 -8.30 11.78
CA VAL A 400 -23.45 -8.34 11.50
C VAL A 400 -23.20 -8.04 10.03
N TYR A 401 -22.27 -7.13 9.74
CA TYR A 401 -21.91 -6.70 8.40
C TYR A 401 -20.41 -6.85 8.16
N GLY A 402 -20.03 -7.20 6.93
CA GLY A 402 -18.63 -7.41 6.51
C GLY A 402 -17.82 -6.13 6.24
N TYR A 403 -18.31 -4.98 6.67
CA TYR A 403 -17.70 -3.67 6.41
C TYR A 403 -17.95 -2.71 7.57
N ALA A 404 -17.12 -1.67 7.65
CA ALA A 404 -17.30 -0.58 8.62
C ALA A 404 -18.31 0.43 8.08
N MET A 405 -19.47 0.52 8.72
CA MET A 405 -20.56 1.39 8.29
C MET A 405 -20.33 2.87 8.61
N SER A 406 -20.92 3.75 7.80
CA SER A 406 -21.10 5.18 8.08
C SER A 406 -22.24 5.42 9.11
N PRO A 407 -22.33 6.61 9.73
CA PRO A 407 -23.45 6.97 10.60
C PRO A 407 -24.82 6.82 9.92
N GLU A 408 -24.92 7.23 8.66
CA GLU A 408 -26.15 7.17 7.88
C GLU A 408 -26.58 5.71 7.61
N GLU A 409 -25.61 4.85 7.27
CA GLU A 409 -25.86 3.42 7.07
C GLU A 409 -26.30 2.72 8.36
N ILE A 410 -25.73 3.12 9.51
CA ILE A 410 -26.13 2.60 10.83
C ILE A 410 -27.58 2.97 11.13
N SER A 411 -27.98 4.22 10.89
CA SER A 411 -29.35 4.66 11.10
C SER A 411 -30.34 3.86 10.24
N VAL A 412 -29.99 3.58 8.99
CA VAL A 412 -30.79 2.72 8.10
C VAL A 412 -30.82 1.27 8.60
N ALA A 413 -29.67 0.72 9.00
CA ALA A 413 -29.57 -0.64 9.51
C ALA A 413 -30.40 -0.83 10.79
N GLN A 414 -30.36 0.12 11.72
CA GLN A 414 -31.19 0.10 12.95
C GLN A 414 -32.68 0.04 12.64
N GLY A 415 -33.14 0.71 11.57
CA GLY A 415 -34.54 0.68 11.14
C GLY A 415 -35.02 -0.67 10.58
N LYS A 416 -34.13 -1.62 10.24
CA LYS A 416 -34.52 -2.88 9.61
C LYS A 416 -35.36 -3.78 10.51
N CYS A 417 -35.21 -3.69 11.83
CA CYS A 417 -35.99 -4.48 12.78
C CYS A 417 -37.24 -3.78 13.30
N ALA A 418 -37.40 -2.49 13.00
CA ALA A 418 -38.60 -1.70 13.29
C ALA A 418 -39.69 -1.88 12.21
N ALA A 419 -39.49 -2.81 11.27
CA ALA A 419 -40.30 -2.94 10.07
C ALA A 419 -41.65 -3.64 10.31
N ILE A 420 -42.62 -3.25 9.48
CA ILE A 420 -43.97 -3.80 9.31
C ILE A 420 -44.00 -5.32 9.53
N ARG A 421 -44.93 -5.78 10.37
CA ARG A 421 -45.13 -7.19 10.67
C ARG A 421 -46.50 -7.64 10.21
N CYS A 422 -46.53 -8.77 9.54
CA CYS A 422 -47.78 -9.41 9.17
C CYS A 422 -48.34 -10.25 10.33
N PRO A 423 -49.66 -10.49 10.38
CA PRO A 423 -50.26 -11.38 11.37
C PRO A 423 -49.57 -12.75 11.37
N LYS A 424 -49.20 -13.27 12.54
CA LYS A 424 -48.55 -14.58 12.65
C LYS A 424 -49.43 -15.66 12.03
N LEU A 425 -48.91 -16.37 11.02
CA LEU A 425 -49.58 -17.51 10.40
C LEU A 425 -49.36 -18.78 11.21
N SER A 426 -50.21 -19.78 11.01
CA SER A 426 -50.07 -21.12 11.55
C SER A 426 -49.77 -22.12 10.45
N ALA A 427 -49.07 -23.20 10.81
CA ALA A 427 -48.80 -24.27 9.87
C ALA A 427 -50.11 -24.94 9.39
N PRO A 428 -50.19 -25.31 8.11
CA PRO A 428 -51.34 -26.04 7.59
C PRO A 428 -51.48 -27.38 8.32
N ARG A 429 -52.71 -27.86 8.47
CA ARG A 429 -52.94 -29.19 9.05
C ARG A 429 -52.31 -30.26 8.16
N ASN A 430 -51.54 -31.17 8.73
CA ASN A 430 -50.73 -32.17 8.01
C ASN A 430 -49.67 -31.52 7.10
N GLY A 431 -49.01 -30.49 7.61
CA GLY A 431 -47.88 -29.86 6.97
C GLY A 431 -47.10 -28.99 7.95
N ILE A 432 -45.98 -28.49 7.45
CA ILE A 432 -45.04 -27.64 8.16
C ILE A 432 -44.98 -26.27 7.50
N MET A 433 -44.61 -25.28 8.31
CA MET A 433 -44.44 -23.89 7.89
C MET A 433 -43.06 -23.42 8.37
N THR A 434 -42.30 -22.82 7.47
CA THR A 434 -40.96 -22.28 7.76
C THR A 434 -40.85 -20.84 7.27
N GLY A 435 -40.28 -19.95 8.06
CA GLY A 435 -40.09 -18.54 7.70
C GLY A 435 -40.62 -17.61 8.79
N CYS A 436 -40.58 -16.31 8.52
CA CYS A 436 -40.95 -15.27 9.47
C CYS A 436 -42.00 -14.30 8.91
N ASN A 437 -42.69 -13.60 9.80
CA ASN A 437 -43.76 -12.63 9.51
C ASN A 437 -43.29 -11.18 9.44
N SER A 438 -42.02 -10.96 9.11
CA SER A 438 -41.46 -9.61 8.92
C SER A 438 -41.60 -9.15 7.48
N PHE A 439 -41.72 -7.84 7.27
CA PHE A 439 -41.83 -7.22 5.95
C PHE A 439 -40.82 -7.75 4.93
N ASN A 440 -41.28 -8.04 3.72
CA ASN A 440 -40.51 -8.59 2.60
C ASN A 440 -39.94 -9.99 2.82
N HIS A 441 -40.28 -10.66 3.92
CA HIS A 441 -39.94 -12.06 4.14
C HIS A 441 -41.06 -12.99 3.69
N THR A 442 -40.65 -14.20 3.33
CA THR A 442 -41.52 -15.22 2.76
C THR A 442 -41.58 -16.41 3.69
N VAL A 443 -42.80 -16.84 3.99
CA VAL A 443 -43.09 -18.10 4.65
C VAL A 443 -43.31 -19.16 3.59
N GLN A 444 -42.69 -20.33 3.77
CA GLN A 444 -42.88 -21.51 2.93
C GLN A 444 -43.75 -22.54 3.64
N PHE A 445 -44.62 -23.19 2.87
CA PHE A 445 -45.50 -24.25 3.33
C PHE A 445 -45.16 -25.55 2.62
N VAL A 446 -45.02 -26.62 3.38
CA VAL A 446 -44.75 -27.97 2.86
C VAL A 446 -45.73 -28.93 3.52
N CYS A 447 -46.41 -29.75 2.73
CA CYS A 447 -47.30 -30.79 3.28
C CYS A 447 -46.50 -32.00 3.75
N ASP A 448 -47.02 -32.68 4.78
CA ASP A 448 -46.47 -33.94 5.27
C ASP A 448 -46.53 -35.02 4.18
N GLU A 449 -45.71 -36.06 4.33
CA GLU A 449 -45.66 -37.18 3.39
C GLU A 449 -47.06 -37.81 3.21
N GLY A 450 -47.47 -38.02 1.94
CA GLY A 450 -48.80 -38.52 1.58
C GLY A 450 -49.88 -37.45 1.39
N PHE A 451 -49.55 -36.17 1.59
CA PHE A 451 -50.46 -35.05 1.32
C PHE A 451 -49.96 -34.18 0.16
N ILE A 452 -50.91 -33.60 -0.58
CA ILE A 452 -50.66 -32.71 -1.72
C ILE A 452 -51.08 -31.29 -1.32
N LEU A 453 -50.24 -30.30 -1.64
CA LEU A 453 -50.48 -28.89 -1.34
C LEU A 453 -51.58 -28.32 -2.24
N GLY A 454 -52.67 -27.85 -1.62
CA GLY A 454 -53.75 -27.11 -2.25
C GLY A 454 -53.68 -25.63 -1.89
N GLY A 455 -53.03 -24.83 -2.74
CA GLY A 455 -52.84 -23.39 -2.54
C GLY A 455 -51.43 -22.94 -2.95
N ALA A 456 -51.04 -21.73 -2.56
CA ALA A 456 -49.67 -21.23 -2.76
C ALA A 456 -48.69 -21.97 -1.83
N SER A 457 -47.50 -22.29 -2.34
CA SER A 457 -46.40 -22.88 -1.55
C SER A 457 -45.67 -21.88 -0.67
N ASN A 458 -45.99 -20.60 -0.83
CA ASN A 458 -45.38 -19.53 -0.07
C ASN A 458 -46.36 -18.35 0.10
N ALA A 459 -46.07 -17.50 1.08
CA ALA A 459 -46.71 -16.21 1.28
C ALA A 459 -45.66 -15.19 1.71
N THR A 460 -45.65 -14.00 1.11
CA THR A 460 -44.71 -12.92 1.42
C THR A 460 -45.41 -11.81 2.19
N CYS A 461 -44.77 -11.30 3.25
CA CYS A 461 -45.30 -10.20 4.04
C CYS A 461 -45.12 -8.86 3.32
N GLN A 462 -46.22 -8.15 3.08
CA GLN A 462 -46.28 -6.96 2.25
C GLN A 462 -46.11 -5.66 3.05
N GLU A 463 -45.94 -4.54 2.34
CA GLU A 463 -45.72 -3.21 2.93
C GLU A 463 -46.94 -2.69 3.71
N ASP A 464 -48.13 -3.22 3.44
CA ASP A 464 -49.36 -2.89 4.15
C ASP A 464 -49.60 -3.77 5.39
N GLY A 465 -48.68 -4.68 5.70
CA GLY A 465 -48.78 -5.63 6.80
C GLY A 465 -49.71 -6.82 6.51
N SER A 466 -50.10 -7.03 5.25
CA SER A 466 -50.86 -8.20 4.83
C SER A 466 -49.98 -9.27 4.17
N TRP A 467 -50.46 -10.50 4.13
CA TRP A 467 -49.80 -11.59 3.42
C TRP A 467 -50.23 -11.62 1.96
N SER A 468 -49.29 -11.91 1.05
CA SER A 468 -49.59 -12.08 -0.38
C SER A 468 -50.59 -13.20 -0.65
N ASP A 469 -50.60 -14.22 0.21
CA ASP A 469 -51.38 -15.43 0.07
C ASP A 469 -51.86 -15.94 1.43
N ASN A 470 -52.92 -16.75 1.41
CA ASN A 470 -53.46 -17.40 2.61
C ASN A 470 -52.72 -18.71 2.91
N VAL A 471 -52.83 -19.19 4.16
CA VAL A 471 -52.34 -20.52 4.55
C VAL A 471 -53.00 -21.59 3.66
N PRO A 472 -52.21 -22.45 2.97
CA PRO A 472 -52.74 -23.47 2.07
C PRO A 472 -53.36 -24.65 2.83
N ILE A 473 -53.99 -25.57 2.11
CA ILE A 473 -54.58 -26.79 2.70
C ILE A 473 -53.82 -28.01 2.18
N CYS A 474 -53.45 -28.93 3.07
CA CYS A 474 -52.86 -30.22 2.69
C CYS A 474 -53.95 -31.28 2.53
N ILE A 475 -54.11 -31.81 1.30
CA ILE A 475 -55.17 -32.76 0.93
C ILE A 475 -54.55 -34.14 0.79
N GLY A 476 -55.13 -35.16 1.43
CA GLY A 476 -54.61 -36.54 1.35
C GLY A 476 -54.55 -37.02 -0.11
N GLY A 477 -53.38 -37.46 -0.55
CA GLY A 477 -53.22 -38.07 -1.86
C GLY A 477 -53.95 -39.41 -1.89
N PHE A 478 -54.88 -39.58 -2.83
CA PHE A 478 -55.51 -40.89 -3.08
C PHE A 478 -54.45 -41.87 -3.59
N GLY A 479 -53.80 -42.59 -2.68
CA GLY A 479 -53.05 -43.81 -2.97
C GLY A 479 -54.00 -45.02 -2.98
N ASP A 480 -54.24 -45.56 -4.17
CA ASP A 480 -54.81 -46.88 -4.48
C ASP A 480 -56.05 -47.36 -3.68
N LEU A 481 -57.24 -46.90 -4.10
CA LEU A 481 -58.42 -47.76 -4.12
C LEU A 481 -58.50 -48.49 -5.48
N GLY A 482 -57.48 -49.30 -5.77
CA GLY A 482 -57.52 -50.33 -6.82
C GLY A 482 -58.40 -51.52 -6.42
N GLY A 483 -59.61 -51.26 -5.91
CA GLY A 483 -60.65 -52.26 -5.70
C GLY A 483 -61.41 -52.47 -7.01
N GLY A 484 -60.77 -53.12 -7.98
CA GLY A 484 -61.42 -53.56 -9.20
C GLY A 484 -62.46 -54.63 -8.91
N MET A 485 -63.75 -54.28 -8.98
CA MET A 485 -64.82 -55.23 -9.25
C MET A 485 -64.55 -55.89 -10.60
N GLY A 486 -64.46 -57.21 -10.61
CA GLY A 486 -64.44 -58.01 -11.84
C GLY A 486 -64.77 -59.47 -11.56
N GLY A 487 -65.97 -59.88 -11.99
CA GLY A 487 -66.34 -61.27 -12.31
C GLY A 487 -66.96 -62.08 -11.20
#